data_AF-A0A925V297-F1
#
_entry.id   AF-A0A925V297-F1
#
_cell.length_a   1.000
_cell.length_b   1.000
_cell.length_c   1.000
_cell.angle_alpha   90.00
_cell.angle_beta   90.00
_cell.angle_gamma   90.00
#
_symmetry.space_group_name_H-M   'P 1'
#
loop_
_entity.id
_entity.type
_entity.pdbx_description
1 polymer ?
#
loop_
_entity_poly.entity_id
_entity_poly.type
_entity_poly.pdbx_seq_one_letter_code
_entity_poly.pdbx_strand_id
1 'polypeptide(L)'
;MTRTIHRSAVIALALASGCAGASMSRTVDEDGGLGSGEDSSDGGTLPPTTDPSGDPSTDPTTDPGSSDGADSDPATSADDESSGNLPGSSSDGGESGNDSSSSGAGSSGNESTSSGAAIESSSDDGETAAADDIDISGYTIVQTDSDRELVLPGDTLVPLGGCLVIGRNASPAAFQTFWDVSWGDEVVYIDGADDFPSINGDEAYSLRSPADVLLDGPTPVLEASTALWRDDADDLAAWNVDMSPNSASTPGISDAVGGSSGTPYLSEYSDPTGAGNFAYEFVEVCIAP
;
A
#
# COMPACT_ATOMS: atom_id res chain seq x y z
N MET A 1 -9.25 -23.71 -13.78
CA MET A 1 -9.66 -22.90 -14.95
C MET A 1 -8.87 -21.61 -14.88
N THR A 2 -7.82 -21.45 -15.68
CA THR A 2 -6.97 -20.26 -15.64
C THR A 2 -7.69 -19.13 -16.36
N ARG A 3 -8.25 -18.15 -15.62
CA ARG A 3 -8.79 -16.93 -16.21
C ARG A 3 -7.62 -15.97 -16.43
N THR A 4 -7.14 -15.88 -17.67
CA THR A 4 -6.25 -14.79 -18.08
C THR A 4 -7.08 -13.50 -18.11
N ILE A 5 -6.94 -12.66 -17.09
CA ILE A 5 -7.55 -11.33 -17.07
C ILE A 5 -6.71 -10.43 -17.98
N HIS A 6 -7.26 -10.06 -19.13
CA HIS A 6 -6.64 -9.02 -19.97
C HIS A 6 -6.93 -7.65 -19.33
N ARG A 7 -5.94 -7.07 -18.66
CA ARG A 7 -5.96 -5.67 -18.22
C ARG A 7 -6.08 -4.79 -19.47
N SER A 8 -7.28 -4.26 -19.71
CA SER A 8 -7.47 -3.18 -20.69
C SER A 8 -6.91 -1.93 -20.06
N ALA A 9 -5.87 -1.32 -20.67
CA ALA A 9 -5.32 -0.06 -20.21
C ALA A 9 -6.43 1.01 -20.23
N VAL A 10 -7.00 1.29 -19.06
CA VAL A 10 -7.88 2.43 -18.86
C VAL A 10 -6.95 3.62 -18.66
N ILE A 11 -6.77 4.40 -19.72
CA ILE A 11 -6.07 5.69 -19.62
C ILE A 11 -6.99 6.63 -18.83
N ALA A 12 -6.81 6.68 -17.52
CA ALA A 12 -7.45 7.65 -16.66
C ALA A 12 -6.75 9.01 -16.86
N LEU A 13 -7.43 9.92 -17.56
CA LEU A 13 -6.99 11.30 -17.67
C LEU A 13 -7.34 12.03 -16.37
N ALA A 14 -6.41 12.01 -15.41
CA ALA A 14 -6.54 12.75 -14.16
C ALA A 14 -6.54 14.27 -14.43
N LEU A 15 -7.68 14.91 -14.17
CA LEU A 15 -7.79 16.36 -14.12
C LEU A 15 -7.15 16.85 -12.82
N ALA A 16 -5.96 17.45 -12.92
CA ALA A 16 -5.28 18.09 -11.81
C ALA A 16 -6.17 19.19 -11.19
N SER A 17 -6.65 18.96 -9.97
CA SER A 17 -7.31 19.97 -9.16
C SER A 17 -6.23 20.74 -8.40
N GLY A 18 -6.03 22.01 -8.76
CA GLY A 18 -5.02 22.87 -8.16
C GLY A 18 -5.36 23.18 -6.70
N CYS A 19 -4.52 22.69 -5.78
CA CYS A 19 -4.55 23.11 -4.38
C CYS A 19 -3.52 24.25 -4.20
N ALA A 20 -4.03 25.47 -4.00
CA ALA A 20 -3.21 26.61 -3.64
C ALA A 20 -2.71 26.46 -2.18
N GLY A 21 -1.44 26.11 -2.01
CA GLY A 21 -0.77 26.10 -0.72
C GLY A 21 -0.46 27.52 -0.25
N ALA A 22 -1.11 27.94 0.84
CA ALA A 22 -0.74 29.15 1.57
C ALA A 22 0.55 28.88 2.37
N SER A 23 1.67 29.46 1.93
CA SER A 23 2.91 29.52 2.70
C SER A 23 2.77 30.55 3.82
N MET A 24 2.64 30.10 5.08
CA MET A 24 2.78 30.99 6.24
C MET A 24 4.25 31.06 6.64
N SER A 25 4.98 32.02 6.05
CA SER A 25 6.25 32.47 6.60
C SER A 25 6.00 33.27 7.88
N ARG A 26 6.37 32.70 9.02
CA ARG A 26 6.31 33.37 10.33
C ARG A 26 7.61 34.14 10.53
N THR A 27 7.60 35.44 10.26
CA THR A 27 8.67 36.34 10.71
C THR A 27 8.60 36.48 12.22
N VAL A 28 9.71 36.16 12.88
CA VAL A 28 9.96 36.45 14.29
C VAL A 28 10.46 37.88 14.34
N ASP A 29 9.60 38.81 14.74
CA ASP A 29 10.03 40.15 15.11
C ASP A 29 10.57 40.09 16.56
N GLU A 30 11.89 40.15 16.68
CA GLU A 30 12.55 40.59 17.90
C GLU A 30 12.35 42.10 18.02
N ASP A 31 11.55 42.56 18.98
CA ASP A 31 11.69 43.92 19.49
C ASP A 31 11.43 43.95 21.00
N GLY A 32 12.49 44.30 21.72
CA GLY A 32 12.45 44.61 23.14
C GLY A 32 11.82 45.97 23.39
N GLY A 33 11.01 46.06 24.44
CA GLY A 33 10.42 47.32 24.87
C GLY A 33 9.97 47.25 26.33
N LEU A 34 10.85 47.71 27.23
CA LEU A 34 10.54 47.95 28.64
C LEU A 34 9.48 49.04 28.78
N GLY A 35 8.45 48.80 29.59
CA GLY A 35 7.43 49.80 29.92
C GLY A 35 6.66 49.47 31.18
N SER A 36 7.03 50.13 32.28
CA SER A 36 6.40 50.13 33.59
C SER A 36 5.15 51.02 33.65
N GLY A 37 4.15 50.65 34.46
CA GLY A 37 3.04 51.50 34.91
C GLY A 37 1.76 50.66 35.04
N GLU A 38 1.33 50.26 36.25
CA GLU A 38 0.43 51.04 37.11
C GLU A 38 -0.75 51.64 36.33
N ASP A 39 -1.96 51.10 36.47
CA ASP A 39 -2.99 51.69 37.33
C ASP A 39 -4.35 50.96 37.16
N SER A 40 -5.11 51.14 38.22
CA SER A 40 -6.35 50.62 38.70
C SER A 40 -7.58 50.73 37.77
N SER A 41 -8.53 49.86 38.11
CA SER A 41 -9.94 50.17 38.39
C SER A 41 -10.99 50.04 37.28
N ASP A 42 -11.99 49.25 37.67
CA ASP A 42 -13.42 49.52 37.64
C ASP A 42 -14.25 48.98 36.47
N GLY A 43 -15.41 48.47 36.88
CA GLY A 43 -16.37 47.77 36.07
C GLY A 43 -17.23 48.67 35.20
N GLY A 44 -17.98 48.04 34.31
CA GLY A 44 -18.87 48.75 33.40
C GLY A 44 -19.54 47.82 32.41
N THR A 45 -20.62 47.18 32.85
CA THR A 45 -21.62 46.52 32.00
C THR A 45 -22.25 47.53 31.04
N LEU A 46 -22.23 47.29 29.72
CA LEU A 46 -23.29 47.71 28.80
C LEU A 46 -23.48 46.70 27.63
N PRO A 47 -24.72 46.58 27.09
CA PRO A 47 -25.16 45.51 26.18
C PRO A 47 -25.07 45.92 24.67
N PRO A 48 -25.57 45.12 23.70
CA PRO A 48 -25.04 45.05 22.33
C PRO A 48 -25.68 46.05 21.36
N THR A 49 -24.96 46.36 20.27
CA THR A 49 -25.52 47.01 19.08
C THR A 49 -25.03 46.33 17.81
N THR A 50 -25.98 45.78 17.06
CA THR A 50 -25.90 45.43 15.64
C THR A 50 -25.56 46.65 14.78
N ASP A 51 -24.61 46.51 13.86
CA ASP A 51 -24.58 47.31 12.63
C ASP A 51 -24.24 46.42 11.43
N PRO A 52 -25.17 46.24 10.48
CA PRO A 52 -24.95 45.60 9.19
C PRO A 52 -24.92 46.67 8.08
N SER A 53 -23.75 47.02 7.54
CA SER A 53 -23.61 47.52 6.17
C SER A 53 -22.16 47.92 5.87
N GLY A 54 -21.62 47.52 4.71
CA GLY A 54 -20.34 48.07 4.25
C GLY A 54 -19.61 47.27 3.18
N ASP A 55 -20.18 47.26 1.97
CA ASP A 55 -19.46 47.40 0.69
C ASP A 55 -18.50 46.29 0.17
N PRO A 56 -18.88 45.56 -0.91
CA PRO A 56 -17.96 44.77 -1.70
C PRO A 56 -17.34 45.62 -2.83
N SER A 57 -16.15 46.19 -2.60
CA SER A 57 -15.35 46.74 -3.69
C SER A 57 -14.57 45.62 -4.37
N THR A 58 -15.05 45.25 -5.56
CA THR A 58 -14.31 44.47 -6.57
C THR A 58 -13.19 45.32 -7.17
N ASP A 59 -11.94 44.88 -7.04
CA ASP A 59 -10.82 45.40 -7.84
C ASP A 59 -10.10 44.23 -8.54
N PRO A 60 -10.29 44.06 -9.86
CA PRO A 60 -9.43 43.23 -10.68
C PRO A 60 -8.45 44.12 -11.46
N THR A 61 -7.22 44.25 -10.95
CA THR A 61 -6.09 44.72 -11.76
C THR A 61 -5.22 43.54 -12.17
N THR A 62 -5.47 43.12 -13.40
CA THR A 62 -4.67 42.20 -14.21
C THR A 62 -3.34 42.87 -14.57
N ASP A 63 -2.22 42.29 -14.15
CA ASP A 63 -0.89 42.62 -14.67
C ASP A 63 -0.33 41.40 -15.45
N PRO A 64 -0.27 41.46 -16.79
CA PRO A 64 0.48 40.51 -17.60
C PRO A 64 1.82 41.14 -18.01
N GLY A 65 2.90 40.76 -17.31
CA GLY A 65 4.22 41.35 -17.51
C GLY A 65 5.36 40.34 -17.59
N SER A 66 5.74 40.02 -18.82
CA SER A 66 7.10 39.70 -19.28
C SER A 66 7.71 38.32 -19.00
N SER A 67 7.57 37.47 -20.01
CA SER A 67 8.62 36.57 -20.50
C SER A 67 9.83 37.38 -21.01
N ASP A 68 11.06 36.99 -20.62
CA ASP A 68 12.27 37.00 -21.47
C ASP A 68 13.51 36.58 -20.66
N GLY A 69 14.33 35.68 -21.21
CA GLY A 69 15.68 35.34 -20.71
C GLY A 69 15.92 33.83 -20.68
N ALA A 70 16.18 33.17 -21.81
CA ALA A 70 17.46 33.06 -22.52
C ALA A 70 18.46 32.07 -21.88
N ASP A 71 18.72 31.01 -22.64
CA ASP A 71 20.01 30.33 -22.85
C ASP A 71 20.81 29.79 -21.65
N SER A 72 21.00 28.46 -21.61
CA SER A 72 22.31 27.81 -21.81
C SER A 72 22.24 26.27 -21.61
N ASP A 73 22.00 25.54 -22.69
CA ASP A 73 22.70 24.25 -22.94
C ASP A 73 23.96 24.58 -23.79
N PRO A 74 24.99 23.72 -23.96
CA PRO A 74 25.19 22.35 -23.48
C PRO A 74 26.60 22.10 -22.88
N ALA A 75 26.78 20.99 -22.15
CA ALA A 75 28.11 20.40 -21.98
C ALA A 75 28.07 18.87 -21.99
N THR A 76 28.17 18.34 -23.21
CA THR A 76 28.72 17.01 -23.49
C THR A 76 30.16 16.92 -22.99
N SER A 77 30.47 15.94 -22.15
CA SER A 77 31.83 15.39 -22.05
C SER A 77 31.73 13.87 -22.05
N ALA A 78 32.11 13.33 -23.20
CA ALA A 78 32.49 11.95 -23.39
C ALA A 78 33.97 11.84 -23.01
N ASP A 79 34.30 10.88 -22.15
CA ASP A 79 35.60 10.22 -22.03
C ASP A 79 35.21 8.79 -21.60
N ASP A 80 35.23 7.78 -22.47
CA ASP A 80 36.38 7.15 -23.12
C ASP A 80 37.28 6.38 -22.14
N GLU A 81 37.79 5.24 -22.62
CA GLU A 81 38.69 4.29 -21.95
C GLU A 81 38.00 3.34 -20.93
N SER A 82 38.15 2.01 -20.91
CA SER A 82 39.06 1.13 -21.60
C SER A 82 38.60 -0.33 -21.42
N SER A 83 38.91 -1.11 -22.45
CA SER A 83 38.77 -2.55 -22.60
C SER A 83 39.44 -3.43 -21.52
N GLY A 84 38.78 -4.53 -21.17
CA GLY A 84 39.36 -5.73 -20.54
C GLY A 84 38.38 -6.35 -19.54
N ASN A 85 37.85 -7.56 -19.72
CA ASN A 85 38.62 -8.79 -19.78
C ASN A 85 37.76 -9.96 -20.32
N LEU A 86 38.45 -10.89 -20.95
CA LEU A 86 37.97 -12.05 -21.69
C LEU A 86 37.26 -13.13 -20.84
N PRO A 87 36.52 -14.05 -21.49
CA PRO A 87 35.75 -15.12 -20.86
C PRO A 87 36.66 -16.26 -20.34
N GLY A 88 36.42 -16.66 -19.08
CA GLY A 88 37.04 -17.82 -18.46
C GLY A 88 36.11 -19.04 -18.49
N SER A 89 36.41 -19.98 -19.38
CA SER A 89 35.88 -21.34 -19.43
C SER A 89 36.41 -22.19 -18.27
N SER A 90 35.59 -23.06 -17.65
CA SER A 90 35.93 -24.42 -17.17
C SER A 90 34.65 -25.07 -16.58
N SER A 91 34.19 -26.21 -17.13
CA SER A 91 34.30 -27.58 -16.58
C SER A 91 33.56 -27.75 -15.24
N ASP A 92 32.75 -28.75 -14.95
CA ASP A 92 32.85 -30.20 -15.18
C ASP A 92 31.54 -30.75 -14.54
N GLY A 93 30.82 -31.71 -15.12
CA GLY A 93 31.00 -33.10 -14.74
C GLY A 93 30.44 -33.41 -13.34
N GLY A 94 29.22 -33.97 -13.25
CA GLY A 94 28.62 -34.33 -11.96
C GLY A 94 27.30 -35.09 -12.06
N GLU A 95 27.30 -36.22 -12.74
CA GLU A 95 26.24 -37.23 -12.64
C GLU A 95 26.32 -37.95 -11.29
N SER A 96 25.23 -37.89 -10.51
CA SER A 96 24.90 -38.86 -9.44
C SER A 96 23.47 -38.52 -9.00
N GLY A 97 22.43 -39.29 -9.34
CA GLY A 97 22.35 -40.74 -9.21
C GLY A 97 22.03 -41.07 -7.76
N ASN A 98 20.77 -40.93 -7.34
CA ASN A 98 20.28 -41.60 -6.15
C ASN A 98 18.80 -41.97 -6.29
N ASP A 99 18.59 -43.11 -6.96
CA ASP A 99 17.45 -43.98 -6.74
C ASP A 99 17.34 -44.32 -5.26
N SER A 100 16.18 -44.09 -4.67
CA SER A 100 15.79 -44.73 -3.40
C SER A 100 14.29 -45.00 -3.44
N SER A 101 13.99 -46.10 -4.12
CA SER A 101 12.77 -46.88 -3.98
C SER A 101 12.50 -47.23 -2.52
N SER A 102 11.34 -46.82 -2.01
CA SER A 102 10.77 -47.30 -0.75
C SER A 102 9.32 -47.76 -1.00
N SER A 103 9.19 -49.03 -1.35
CA SER A 103 7.94 -49.79 -1.35
C SER A 103 7.50 -50.07 0.10
N GLY A 104 6.46 -49.39 0.56
CA GLY A 104 5.78 -49.66 1.83
C GLY A 104 4.38 -50.22 1.60
N ALA A 105 4.27 -51.54 1.62
CA ALA A 105 3.02 -52.28 1.58
C ALA A 105 2.38 -52.39 2.99
N GLY A 106 1.04 -52.43 3.03
CA GLY A 106 0.23 -52.74 4.21
C GLY A 106 -0.83 -51.67 4.46
N SER A 107 -2.10 -51.94 4.75
CA SER A 107 -2.75 -53.16 5.19
C SER A 107 -4.23 -53.09 4.83
N SER A 108 -4.73 -54.24 4.41
CA SER A 108 -6.13 -54.62 4.27
C SER A 108 -6.99 -54.38 5.52
N GLY A 109 -8.25 -54.01 5.29
CA GLY A 109 -9.39 -54.57 6.02
C GLY A 109 -10.12 -53.62 6.95
N ASN A 110 -11.32 -53.19 6.55
CA ASN A 110 -12.50 -53.42 7.38
C ASN A 110 -13.78 -53.41 6.53
N GLU A 111 -14.29 -54.61 6.23
CA GLU A 111 -15.69 -54.80 5.87
C GLU A 111 -16.51 -54.71 7.16
N SER A 112 -17.49 -53.80 7.21
CA SER A 112 -18.64 -53.95 8.10
C SER A 112 -19.87 -53.25 7.53
N THR A 113 -20.75 -54.11 7.05
CA THR A 113 -22.22 -54.00 7.02
C THR A 113 -22.81 -53.10 8.12
N SER A 114 -23.81 -52.28 7.79
CA SER A 114 -25.19 -52.49 8.25
C SER A 114 -26.17 -51.41 7.79
N SER A 115 -27.27 -51.89 7.19
CA SER A 115 -28.67 -51.43 7.32
C SER A 115 -29.04 -49.96 7.04
N GLY A 116 -29.87 -49.82 6.01
CA GLY A 116 -30.56 -48.59 5.66
C GLY A 116 -31.35 -47.98 6.80
N ALA A 117 -31.02 -46.72 7.08
CA ALA A 117 -31.91 -45.74 7.68
C ALA A 117 -32.33 -44.78 6.55
N ALA A 118 -33.62 -44.45 6.52
CA ALA A 118 -34.20 -43.55 5.54
C ALA A 118 -33.44 -42.22 5.56
N ILE A 119 -32.89 -41.84 4.40
CA ILE A 119 -32.30 -40.52 4.17
C ILE A 119 -33.48 -39.59 4.00
N GLU A 120 -33.88 -38.96 5.10
CA GLU A 120 -34.73 -37.77 5.03
C GLU A 120 -33.87 -36.69 4.37
N SER A 121 -34.24 -36.37 3.13
CA SER A 121 -33.68 -35.27 2.35
C SER A 121 -34.07 -33.97 3.04
N SER A 122 -33.32 -33.59 4.09
CA SER A 122 -33.34 -32.25 4.62
C SER A 122 -32.83 -31.34 3.51
N SER A 123 -33.69 -30.43 3.07
CA SER A 123 -33.29 -29.29 2.26
C SER A 123 -32.18 -28.58 3.00
N ASP A 124 -30.95 -28.86 2.58
CA ASP A 124 -29.76 -28.13 2.97
C ASP A 124 -30.00 -26.70 2.47
N ASP A 125 -30.41 -25.83 3.38
CA ASP A 125 -30.74 -24.43 3.14
C ASP A 125 -29.45 -23.68 2.85
N GLY A 126 -28.81 -23.99 1.71
CA GLY A 126 -27.71 -23.26 1.08
C GLY A 126 -26.86 -22.46 2.05
N GLU A 127 -26.31 -23.14 3.07
CA GLU A 127 -25.37 -22.53 3.99
C GLU A 127 -24.13 -22.32 3.14
N THR A 128 -24.04 -21.13 2.54
CA THR A 128 -22.84 -20.64 1.88
C THR A 128 -21.72 -20.90 2.87
N ALA A 129 -20.90 -21.91 2.61
CA ALA A 129 -19.80 -22.27 3.49
C ALA A 129 -19.07 -20.96 3.79
N ALA A 130 -19.08 -20.55 5.07
CA ALA A 130 -18.38 -19.35 5.48
C ALA A 130 -16.96 -19.47 4.93
N ALA A 131 -16.49 -18.45 4.22
CA ALA A 131 -15.12 -18.46 3.74
C ALA A 131 -14.21 -18.76 4.94
N ASP A 132 -13.23 -19.65 4.74
CA ASP A 132 -12.29 -19.97 5.80
C ASP A 132 -11.47 -18.71 6.08
N ASP A 133 -11.80 -17.99 7.15
CA ASP A 133 -11.04 -16.82 7.56
C ASP A 133 -9.71 -17.25 8.19
N ILE A 134 -8.62 -16.60 7.78
CA ILE A 134 -7.29 -16.75 8.34
C ILE A 134 -7.05 -15.64 9.35
N ASP A 135 -6.78 -16.03 10.59
CA ASP A 135 -6.38 -15.10 11.65
C ASP A 135 -4.91 -14.70 11.50
N ILE A 136 -4.69 -13.43 11.17
CA ILE A 136 -3.36 -12.80 11.08
C ILE A 136 -3.14 -11.78 12.20
N SER A 137 -3.88 -11.88 13.31
CA SER A 137 -3.68 -11.04 14.50
C SER A 137 -2.26 -11.15 15.05
N GLY A 138 -1.67 -10.01 15.40
CA GLY A 138 -0.32 -9.94 15.98
C GLY A 138 0.83 -10.19 15.00
N TYR A 139 0.55 -10.42 13.71
CA TYR A 139 1.58 -10.37 12.68
C TYR A 139 2.14 -8.95 12.62
N THR A 140 3.39 -8.82 12.19
CA THR A 140 4.07 -7.52 12.13
C THR A 140 4.49 -7.24 10.70
N ILE A 141 4.14 -6.06 10.21
CA ILE A 141 4.66 -5.53 8.95
C ILE A 141 5.76 -4.52 9.31
N VAL A 142 6.96 -4.76 8.81
CA VAL A 142 8.14 -3.93 9.04
C VAL A 142 8.39 -3.12 7.79
N GLN A 143 8.42 -1.80 7.91
CA GLN A 143 8.87 -0.87 6.87
C GLN A 143 10.33 -0.50 7.16
N THR A 144 11.20 -0.83 6.22
CA THR A 144 12.63 -0.49 6.26
C THR A 144 12.87 0.91 5.71
N ASP A 145 14.00 1.52 6.09
CA ASP A 145 14.39 2.94 5.93
C ASP A 145 13.79 3.90 6.97
N SER A 146 12.48 3.82 7.23
CA SER A 146 11.84 4.65 8.25
C SER A 146 11.81 4.02 9.66
N ASP A 147 12.30 2.77 9.80
CA ASP A 147 12.28 1.95 11.02
C ASP A 147 10.90 1.91 11.69
N ARG A 148 9.84 1.69 10.90
CA ARG A 148 8.45 1.61 11.37
C ARG A 148 7.94 0.18 11.35
N GLU A 149 7.08 -0.12 12.32
CA GLU A 149 6.43 -1.42 12.43
C GLU A 149 4.94 -1.24 12.72
N LEU A 150 4.10 -2.04 12.06
CA LEU A 150 2.68 -2.19 12.38
C LEU A 150 2.42 -3.61 12.87
N VAL A 151 2.04 -3.73 14.14
CA VAL A 151 1.48 -4.98 14.68
C VAL A 151 0.00 -5.01 14.37
N LEU A 152 -0.45 -6.02 13.63
CA LEU A 152 -1.85 -6.16 13.27
C LEU A 152 -2.72 -6.34 14.53
N PRO A 153 -3.84 -5.61 14.63
CA PRO A 153 -4.70 -5.65 15.80
C PRO A 153 -5.28 -7.05 16.01
N GLY A 154 -5.75 -7.32 17.23
CA GLY A 154 -6.50 -8.54 17.51
C GLY A 154 -7.76 -8.62 16.65
N ASP A 155 -8.18 -9.86 16.37
CA ASP A 155 -9.33 -10.19 15.53
C ASP A 155 -9.18 -9.73 14.06
N THR A 156 -7.96 -9.66 13.54
CA THR A 156 -7.71 -9.43 12.11
C THR A 156 -7.88 -10.72 11.33
N LEU A 157 -9.12 -10.97 10.88
CA LEU A 157 -9.53 -12.15 10.12
C LEU A 157 -9.63 -11.81 8.64
N VAL A 158 -8.78 -12.41 7.80
CA VAL A 158 -8.81 -12.21 6.34
C VAL A 158 -9.32 -13.48 5.66
N PRO A 159 -10.35 -13.40 4.80
CA PRO A 159 -10.85 -14.58 4.08
C PRO A 159 -9.76 -15.29 3.28
N LEU A 160 -9.83 -16.62 3.18
CA LEU A 160 -8.95 -17.40 2.29
C LEU A 160 -9.06 -16.89 0.85
N GLY A 161 -7.92 -16.52 0.25
CA GLY A 161 -7.89 -15.88 -1.08
C GLY A 161 -8.19 -14.38 -1.09
N GLY A 162 -8.52 -13.80 0.08
CA GLY A 162 -8.76 -12.37 0.27
C GLY A 162 -7.51 -11.58 0.62
N CYS A 163 -7.69 -10.28 0.86
CA CYS A 163 -6.59 -9.34 1.12
C CYS A 163 -6.87 -8.40 2.29
N LEU A 164 -5.81 -8.07 3.02
CA LEU A 164 -5.75 -6.96 3.96
C LEU A 164 -5.07 -5.77 3.27
N VAL A 165 -5.79 -4.66 3.17
CA VAL A 165 -5.26 -3.36 2.72
C VAL A 165 -5.02 -2.47 3.93
N ILE A 166 -3.80 -1.94 4.06
CA ILE A 166 -3.46 -0.97 5.09
C ILE A 166 -3.19 0.37 4.41
N GLY A 167 -4.17 1.27 4.49
CA GLY A 167 -4.04 2.63 3.98
C GLY A 167 -3.44 3.55 5.04
N ARG A 168 -2.71 4.58 4.61
CA ARG A 168 -2.03 5.51 5.52
C ARG A 168 -2.98 6.32 6.39
N ASN A 169 -3.89 7.10 5.79
CA ASN A 169 -4.73 8.03 6.52
C ASN A 169 -6.02 8.36 5.75
N ALA A 170 -6.78 7.32 5.42
CA ALA A 170 -8.03 7.47 4.70
C ALA A 170 -9.09 6.52 5.27
N SER A 171 -10.34 6.97 5.30
CA SER A 171 -11.47 6.07 5.51
C SER A 171 -11.57 5.06 4.35
N PRO A 172 -12.09 3.84 4.57
CA PRO A 172 -12.24 2.84 3.50
C PRO A 172 -12.98 3.37 2.26
N ALA A 173 -14.03 4.18 2.46
CA ALA A 173 -14.81 4.74 1.36
C ALA A 173 -14.04 5.78 0.54
N ALA A 174 -13.26 6.64 1.21
CA ALA A 174 -12.41 7.63 0.54
C ALA A 174 -11.28 6.94 -0.23
N PHE A 175 -10.69 5.89 0.36
CA PHE A 175 -9.63 5.10 -0.25
C PHE A 175 -10.12 4.39 -1.52
N GLN A 176 -11.24 3.66 -1.45
CA GLN A 176 -11.86 3.03 -2.62
C GLN A 176 -12.20 4.03 -3.73
N THR A 177 -12.71 5.22 -3.35
CA THR A 177 -13.00 6.29 -4.32
C THR A 177 -11.74 6.81 -5.01
N PHE A 178 -10.64 6.99 -4.26
CA PHE A 178 -9.39 7.49 -4.81
C PHE A 178 -8.78 6.50 -5.83
N TRP A 179 -8.77 5.21 -5.49
CA TRP A 179 -8.20 4.15 -6.32
C TRP A 179 -9.15 3.60 -7.40
N ASP A 180 -10.40 4.09 -7.47
CA ASP A 180 -11.44 3.60 -8.37
C ASP A 180 -11.68 2.08 -8.25
N VAL A 181 -11.64 1.57 -7.01
CA VAL A 181 -11.90 0.17 -6.67
C VAL A 181 -13.20 0.02 -5.87
N SER A 182 -13.77 -1.18 -5.89
CA SER A 182 -14.93 -1.56 -5.08
C SER A 182 -14.65 -2.93 -4.48
N TRP A 183 -14.63 -3.00 -3.16
CA TRP A 183 -14.34 -4.24 -2.43
C TRP A 183 -15.62 -4.99 -2.07
N GLY A 184 -15.55 -6.32 -2.11
CA GLY A 184 -16.52 -7.19 -1.46
C GLY A 184 -16.09 -7.55 -0.04
N ASP A 185 -16.67 -8.63 0.49
CA ASP A 185 -16.39 -9.14 1.84
C ASP A 185 -15.00 -9.81 1.93
N GLU A 186 -14.32 -10.02 0.80
CA GLU A 186 -12.97 -10.58 0.69
C GLU A 186 -11.84 -9.62 1.08
N VAL A 187 -12.13 -8.33 1.31
CA VAL A 187 -11.12 -7.33 1.66
C VAL A 187 -11.34 -6.81 3.08
N VAL A 188 -10.27 -6.88 3.88
CA VAL A 188 -10.17 -6.22 5.17
C VAL A 188 -9.40 -4.92 4.99
N TYR A 189 -9.86 -3.85 5.63
CA TYR A 189 -9.16 -2.55 5.59
C TYR A 189 -8.76 -2.08 6.98
N ILE A 190 -7.51 -1.63 7.11
CA ILE A 190 -7.00 -0.94 8.29
C ILE A 190 -6.56 0.46 7.89
N ASP A 191 -7.03 1.45 8.65
CA ASP A 191 -6.51 2.82 8.60
C ASP A 191 -5.31 2.92 9.56
N GLY A 192 -4.13 3.21 9.03
CA GLY A 192 -2.93 3.37 9.84
C GLY A 192 -2.77 4.73 10.49
N ALA A 193 -3.81 5.58 10.44
CA ALA A 193 -3.94 6.80 11.23
C ALA A 193 -2.76 7.79 11.05
N ASP A 194 -2.25 7.90 9.83
CA ASP A 194 -1.10 8.71 9.40
C ASP A 194 0.26 8.27 9.99
N ASP A 195 0.33 7.08 10.59
CA ASP A 195 1.57 6.53 11.12
C ASP A 195 2.15 5.41 10.25
N PHE A 196 1.29 4.64 9.57
CA PHE A 196 1.74 3.52 8.73
C PHE A 196 0.77 3.25 7.55
N PRO A 197 1.25 2.93 6.34
CA PRO A 197 2.63 3.14 5.89
C PRO A 197 2.95 4.64 5.84
N SER A 198 4.22 4.98 5.72
CA SER A 198 4.66 6.34 5.39
C SER A 198 5.73 6.26 4.33
N ILE A 199 5.33 6.37 3.07
CA ILE A 199 6.18 6.14 1.91
C ILE A 199 6.72 7.47 1.40
N ASN A 200 8.03 7.63 1.36
CA ASN A 200 8.70 8.84 0.89
C ASN A 200 9.85 8.56 -0.09
N GLY A 201 10.04 7.30 -0.47
CA GLY A 201 11.13 6.79 -1.28
C GLY A 201 12.06 5.91 -0.45
N ASP A 202 12.64 4.91 -1.11
CA ASP A 202 13.59 3.96 -0.52
C ASP A 202 12.99 2.93 0.47
N GLU A 203 11.67 2.92 0.69
CA GLU A 203 11.02 1.93 1.54
C GLU A 203 11.01 0.52 0.95
N ALA A 204 11.24 -0.49 1.81
CA ALA A 204 10.88 -1.88 1.54
C ALA A 204 10.15 -2.50 2.73
N TYR A 205 9.35 -3.53 2.49
CA TYR A 205 8.49 -4.15 3.50
C TYR A 205 8.90 -5.58 3.81
N SER A 206 8.64 -6.04 5.03
CA SER A 206 8.74 -7.45 5.41
C SER A 206 7.54 -7.84 6.29
N LEU A 207 7.08 -9.07 6.14
CA LEU A 207 6.00 -9.63 6.96
C LEU A 207 6.58 -10.66 7.93
N ARG A 208 6.22 -10.52 9.21
CA ARG A 208 6.65 -11.43 10.28
C ARG A 208 5.44 -12.00 11.02
N SER A 209 5.57 -13.25 11.43
CA SER A 209 4.62 -13.90 12.33
C SER A 209 4.67 -13.30 13.75
N PRO A 210 3.68 -13.58 14.62
CA PRO A 210 3.71 -13.14 16.03
C PRO A 210 4.89 -13.70 16.84
N ALA A 211 5.55 -14.75 16.32
CA ALA A 211 6.76 -15.33 16.90
C ALA A 211 8.06 -14.70 16.36
N ASP A 212 7.96 -13.58 15.63
CA ASP A 212 9.07 -12.87 14.99
C ASP A 212 9.82 -13.67 13.91
N VAL A 213 9.16 -14.70 13.36
CA VAL A 213 9.68 -15.42 12.19
C VAL A 213 9.32 -14.63 10.92
N LEU A 214 10.33 -14.33 10.10
CA LEU A 214 10.15 -13.76 8.76
C LEU A 214 9.37 -14.73 7.88
N LEU A 215 8.23 -14.28 7.37
CA LEU A 215 7.37 -15.04 6.47
C LEU A 215 7.54 -14.62 5.03
N ASP A 216 7.64 -13.31 4.79
CA ASP A 216 7.76 -12.75 3.45
C ASP A 216 8.58 -11.45 3.45
N GLY A 217 9.14 -11.12 2.29
CA GLY A 217 10.07 -10.01 2.09
C GLY A 217 11.53 -10.31 2.47
N PRO A 218 12.41 -9.29 2.48
CA PRO A 218 12.11 -7.90 2.15
C PRO A 218 11.65 -7.75 0.69
N THR A 219 10.67 -6.87 0.46
CA THR A 219 10.27 -6.48 -0.89
C THR A 219 11.41 -5.71 -1.57
N PRO A 220 11.35 -5.51 -2.90
CA PRO A 220 12.18 -4.51 -3.54
C PRO A 220 11.93 -3.12 -2.94
N VAL A 221 12.90 -2.23 -3.11
CA VAL A 221 12.77 -0.84 -2.69
C VAL A 221 11.75 -0.10 -3.58
N LEU A 222 10.86 0.68 -2.96
CA LEU A 222 9.92 1.57 -3.64
C LEU A 222 10.61 2.88 -4.01
N GLU A 223 10.56 3.24 -5.29
CA GLU A 223 10.90 4.60 -5.71
C GLU A 223 9.70 5.52 -5.47
N ALA A 224 9.96 6.79 -5.11
CA ALA A 224 8.88 7.74 -4.90
C ALA A 224 7.95 7.85 -6.13
N SER A 225 6.65 7.98 -5.88
CA SER A 225 5.59 8.07 -6.90
C SER A 225 5.44 6.82 -7.79
N THR A 226 5.82 5.64 -7.29
CA THR A 226 5.65 4.36 -8.00
C THR A 226 4.75 3.38 -7.25
N ALA A 227 4.48 2.23 -7.87
CA ALA A 227 3.83 1.09 -7.25
C ALA A 227 4.53 -0.20 -7.64
N LEU A 228 4.54 -1.16 -6.72
CA LEU A 228 4.98 -2.52 -6.98
C LEU A 228 3.87 -3.51 -6.63
N TRP A 229 3.68 -4.52 -7.47
CA TRP A 229 2.81 -5.67 -7.20
C TRP A 229 3.52 -6.98 -7.54
N ARG A 230 3.03 -8.06 -6.96
CA ARG A 230 3.58 -9.40 -7.10
C ARG A 230 2.75 -10.25 -8.05
N ASP A 231 3.41 -10.97 -8.96
CA ASP A 231 2.76 -11.90 -9.90
C ASP A 231 2.81 -13.37 -9.42
N ASP A 232 3.69 -13.70 -8.48
CA ASP A 232 3.81 -15.06 -7.91
C ASP A 232 4.21 -15.00 -6.42
N ALA A 233 3.37 -15.57 -5.55
CA ALA A 233 3.56 -15.57 -4.10
C ALA A 233 4.67 -16.53 -3.63
N ASP A 234 5.04 -17.56 -4.42
CA ASP A 234 6.13 -18.49 -4.08
C ASP A 234 7.51 -17.94 -4.49
N ASP A 235 7.56 -16.97 -5.40
CA ASP A 235 8.80 -16.35 -5.88
C ASP A 235 9.01 -14.97 -5.27
N LEU A 236 9.99 -14.83 -4.39
CA LEU A 236 10.34 -13.55 -3.74
C LEU A 236 10.82 -12.48 -4.73
N ALA A 237 11.19 -12.87 -5.95
CA ALA A 237 11.63 -11.96 -7.00
C ALA A 237 10.51 -11.58 -8.00
N ALA A 238 9.31 -12.15 -7.89
CA ALA A 238 8.22 -11.95 -8.85
C ALA A 238 7.47 -10.61 -8.66
N TRP A 239 8.24 -9.52 -8.54
CA TRP A 239 7.72 -8.16 -8.41
C TRP A 239 7.77 -7.43 -9.75
N ASN A 240 6.66 -6.79 -10.08
CA ASN A 240 6.58 -5.85 -11.17
C ASN A 240 6.59 -4.43 -10.62
N VAL A 241 7.14 -3.52 -11.42
CA VAL A 241 7.18 -2.10 -11.12
C VAL A 241 6.32 -1.39 -12.16
N ASP A 242 5.30 -0.65 -11.74
CA ASP A 242 4.65 0.33 -12.62
C ASP A 242 5.30 1.69 -12.39
N MET A 243 6.06 2.10 -13.41
CA MET A 243 6.71 3.39 -13.44
C MET A 243 5.76 4.41 -14.06
N SER A 244 4.87 4.95 -13.22
CA SER A 244 4.14 6.21 -13.43
C SER A 244 3.18 6.31 -14.64
N PRO A 245 1.96 6.85 -14.42
CA PRO A 245 1.38 7.13 -13.11
C PRO A 245 0.95 5.82 -12.48
N ASN A 246 1.33 5.60 -11.23
CA ASN A 246 0.88 4.48 -10.39
C ASN A 246 -0.62 4.51 -10.07
N SER A 247 -1.44 5.13 -10.94
CA SER A 247 -2.88 5.01 -10.97
C SER A 247 -3.39 3.62 -11.37
N ALA A 248 -2.49 2.70 -11.74
CA ALA A 248 -2.85 1.33 -12.10
C ALA A 248 -2.85 0.37 -10.90
N SER A 249 -2.52 0.85 -9.70
CA SER A 249 -2.58 0.02 -8.50
C SER A 249 -4.01 -0.46 -8.25
N THR A 250 -4.15 -1.70 -7.79
CA THR A 250 -5.46 -2.35 -7.62
C THR A 250 -5.63 -2.90 -6.20
N PRO A 251 -5.57 -2.03 -5.17
CA PRO A 251 -5.66 -2.48 -3.79
C PRO A 251 -6.96 -3.26 -3.56
N GLY A 252 -6.87 -4.32 -2.78
CA GLY A 252 -7.87 -5.34 -2.54
C GLY A 252 -7.88 -6.49 -3.56
N ILE A 253 -6.98 -6.48 -4.56
CA ILE A 253 -6.94 -7.50 -5.63
C ILE A 253 -5.51 -7.92 -5.88
N SER A 254 -5.20 -9.20 -5.63
CA SER A 254 -3.93 -9.80 -6.05
C SER A 254 -4.08 -10.60 -7.34
N ASP A 255 -3.20 -10.32 -8.31
CA ASP A 255 -3.01 -11.15 -9.50
C ASP A 255 -1.95 -12.25 -9.27
N ALA A 256 -1.37 -12.33 -8.07
CA ALA A 256 -0.33 -13.30 -7.76
C ALA A 256 -0.88 -14.74 -7.86
N VAL A 257 -0.11 -15.59 -8.52
CA VAL A 257 -0.33 -17.04 -8.51
C VAL A 257 0.56 -17.73 -7.48
N GLY A 258 0.34 -19.02 -7.24
CA GLY A 258 1.16 -19.79 -6.30
C GLY A 258 0.82 -19.50 -4.84
N GLY A 259 1.76 -19.82 -3.95
CA GLY A 259 1.60 -19.73 -2.51
C GLY A 259 1.06 -21.02 -1.89
N SER A 260 1.42 -21.25 -0.63
CA SER A 260 0.79 -22.30 0.17
C SER A 260 -0.53 -21.79 0.73
N SER A 261 -1.66 -22.44 0.38
CA SER A 261 -3.01 -22.09 0.84
C SER A 261 -3.05 -21.71 2.32
N GLY A 262 -3.68 -20.57 2.64
CA GLY A 262 -3.78 -19.99 3.98
C GLY A 262 -2.53 -19.22 4.45
N THR A 263 -1.49 -19.12 3.64
CA THR A 263 -0.26 -18.38 4.00
C THR A 263 -0.38 -16.91 3.57
N PRO A 264 -0.13 -15.95 4.47
CA PRO A 264 -0.11 -14.54 4.12
C PRO A 264 1.18 -14.16 3.38
N TYR A 265 1.09 -13.26 2.40
CA TYR A 265 2.22 -12.71 1.64
C TYR A 265 1.97 -11.24 1.27
N LEU A 266 3.04 -10.47 1.11
CA LEU A 266 3.02 -9.10 0.60
C LEU A 266 2.74 -9.14 -0.90
N SER A 267 1.71 -8.42 -1.33
CA SER A 267 1.17 -8.50 -2.68
C SER A 267 1.32 -7.21 -3.47
N GLU A 268 1.09 -6.05 -2.84
CA GLU A 268 1.14 -4.75 -3.50
C GLU A 268 1.48 -3.64 -2.50
N TYR A 269 2.16 -2.59 -2.94
CA TYR A 269 2.31 -1.34 -2.19
C TYR A 269 2.58 -0.17 -3.15
N SER A 270 2.10 1.02 -2.79
CA SER A 270 2.06 2.16 -3.70
C SER A 270 2.17 3.49 -2.98
N ASP A 271 2.95 4.41 -3.57
CA ASP A 271 3.04 5.83 -3.22
C ASP A 271 2.31 6.70 -4.26
N PRO A 272 0.97 6.85 -4.21
CA PRO A 272 0.21 7.54 -5.24
C PRO A 272 0.77 8.93 -5.56
N THR A 273 1.13 9.13 -6.84
CA THR A 273 1.85 10.30 -7.38
C THR A 273 1.63 11.65 -6.67
N GLY A 274 2.76 12.25 -6.24
CA GLY A 274 2.94 13.69 -6.01
C GLY A 274 2.57 14.23 -4.61
N ALA A 275 3.32 15.26 -4.19
CA ALA A 275 3.26 15.90 -2.88
C ALA A 275 1.83 16.32 -2.47
N GLY A 276 1.09 15.43 -1.81
CA GLY A 276 -0.24 15.72 -1.30
C GLY A 276 -1.21 14.54 -1.23
N ASN A 277 -0.96 13.43 -1.95
CA ASN A 277 -1.85 12.26 -1.92
C ASN A 277 -1.43 11.20 -0.90
N PHE A 278 -0.55 11.55 0.03
CA PHE A 278 0.01 10.66 1.05
C PHE A 278 -1.07 9.88 1.82
N ALA A 279 -2.23 10.50 2.07
CA ALA A 279 -3.37 9.85 2.73
C ALA A 279 -3.80 8.51 2.10
N TYR A 280 -3.48 8.30 0.81
CA TYR A 280 -3.87 7.13 0.02
C TYR A 280 -2.72 6.15 -0.25
N GLU A 281 -1.52 6.38 0.32
CA GLU A 281 -0.46 5.37 0.37
C GLU A 281 -0.96 4.09 1.00
N PHE A 282 -0.46 2.94 0.53
CA PHE A 282 -0.83 1.65 1.11
C PHE A 282 0.24 0.58 0.97
N VAL A 283 0.09 -0.44 1.81
CA VAL A 283 0.70 -1.77 1.66
C VAL A 283 -0.40 -2.82 1.81
N GLU A 284 -0.28 -3.91 1.06
CA GLU A 284 -1.25 -4.99 0.98
C GLU A 284 -0.62 -6.34 1.36
N VAL A 285 -1.39 -7.12 2.11
CA VAL A 285 -1.08 -8.52 2.45
C VAL A 285 -2.26 -9.38 1.99
N CYS A 286 -2.03 -10.38 1.16
CA CYS A 286 -3.07 -11.32 0.73
C CYS A 286 -2.85 -12.71 1.30
N ILE A 287 -3.93 -13.49 1.36
CA ILE A 287 -3.91 -14.90 1.79
C ILE A 287 -3.92 -15.78 0.54
N ALA A 288 -2.93 -16.67 0.40
CA ALA A 288 -2.91 -17.61 -0.71
C ALA A 288 -4.14 -18.53 -0.68
N PRO A 289 -4.82 -18.77 -1.81
CA PRO A 289 -6.05 -19.58 -1.88
C PRO A 289 -5.77 -21.08 -1.65
#